data_AF-A0A6B3GS51-F1
#
_entry.id   AF-A0A6B3GS51-F1
#
_cell.length_a   1.000
_cell.length_b   1.000
_cell.length_c   1.000
_cell.angle_alpha   90.00
_cell.angle_beta   90.00
_cell.angle_gamma   90.00
#
_symmetry.space_group_name_H-M   'P 1'
#
loop_
_entity.id
_entity.type
_entity.pdbx_description
1 polymer ?
#
loop_
_entity_poly.entity_id
_entity_poly.type
_entity_poly.pdbx_seq_one_letter_code
_entity_poly.pdbx_strand_id
1 'polypeptide(L)' 'PGVCLAIEPMVSLGTARTETLADDWTVITTDGTWSSHWEHSIALTEQGPLVLTAPDCGKAKLAEYGITAAPDPLA' A
#
# COMPACT_ATOMS: atom_id res chain seq x y z
N PRO A 1 -14.95 -6.74 11.50
CA PRO A 1 -13.57 -6.31 11.85
C PRO A 1 -12.68 -7.55 12.01
N GLY A 2 -11.47 -7.54 11.42
CA GLY A 2 -10.62 -8.74 11.33
C GLY A 2 -9.98 -8.98 9.96
N VAL A 3 -10.04 -8.01 9.05
CA VAL A 3 -9.35 -8.05 7.76
C VAL A 3 -8.03 -7.32 7.89
N CYS A 4 -6.96 -7.96 7.42
CA CYS A 4 -5.69 -7.31 7.13
C CYS A 4 -5.43 -7.45 5.63
N LEU A 5 -5.09 -6.36 4.97
CA LEU A 5 -4.83 -6.33 3.53
C LEU A 5 -3.64 -5.43 3.21
N ALA A 6 -2.92 -5.74 2.13
CA ALA A 6 -1.94 -4.86 1.55
C ALA A 6 -2.63 -3.86 0.61
N ILE A 7 -2.26 -2.59 0.73
CA ILE A 7 -2.49 -1.59 -0.31
C ILE A 7 -1.12 -1.31 -0.94
N GLU A 8 -0.96 -1.75 -2.18
CA GLU A 8 0.34 -1.88 -2.86
C GLU A 8 0.34 -1.33 -4.30
N PRO A 9 0.02 -0.03 -4.49
CA PRO A 9 -0.07 0.53 -5.84
C PRO A 9 1.28 0.53 -6.57
N MET A 10 1.27 -0.04 -7.77
CA MET A 10 2.31 0.14 -8.79
C MET A 10 1.88 1.22 -9.77
N VAL A 11 2.70 2.25 -9.94
CA VAL A 11 2.42 3.41 -10.81
C VAL A 11 3.50 3.49 -11.89
N SER A 12 3.06 3.39 -13.15
CA SER A 12 3.93 3.46 -14.32
C SER A 12 3.86 4.84 -14.99
N LEU A 13 4.99 5.32 -15.51
CA LEU A 13 5.09 6.63 -16.17
C LEU A 13 4.32 6.66 -17.50
N GLY A 14 4.34 5.55 -18.24
CA GLY A 14 3.63 5.40 -19.52
C GLY A 14 2.35 4.57 -19.37
N THR A 15 2.37 3.35 -19.90
CA THR A 15 1.21 2.44 -19.94
C THR A 15 1.09 1.56 -18.69
N ALA A 16 -0.13 1.15 -18.36
CA ALA A 16 -0.42 0.13 -17.34
C ALA A 16 -0.26 -1.31 -17.85
N ARG A 17 0.04 -1.50 -19.14
CA ARG A 17 0.25 -2.83 -19.73
C ARG A 17 1.60 -3.40 -19.30
N THR A 18 1.60 -4.67 -18.94
CA THR A 18 2.78 -5.39 -18.45
C THR A 18 2.99 -6.71 -19.19
N GLU A 19 4.19 -7.24 -19.12
CA GLU A 19 4.51 -8.63 -19.49
C GLU A 19 5.40 -9.28 -18.43
N THR A 20 5.27 -10.61 -18.31
CA THR A 20 6.12 -11.44 -17.44
C THR A 20 7.28 -11.97 -18.28
N LEU A 21 8.51 -11.82 -17.78
CA LEU A 21 9.72 -12.28 -18.46
C LEU A 21 9.89 -13.80 -18.36
N ALA A 22 10.86 -14.33 -19.10
CA ALA A 22 11.14 -15.77 -19.18
C ALA A 22 11.62 -16.42 -17.87
N ASP A 23 11.85 -15.62 -16.82
CA ASP A 23 12.12 -16.12 -15.47
C ASP A 23 10.84 -16.43 -14.68
N ASP A 24 9.65 -16.21 -15.27
CA ASP A 24 8.32 -16.42 -14.68
C ASP A 24 8.00 -15.53 -13.46
N TRP A 25 8.82 -14.51 -13.16
CA TRP A 25 8.66 -13.65 -11.98
C TRP A 25 8.73 -12.17 -12.30
N THR A 26 9.71 -11.75 -13.09
CA THR A 26 9.95 -10.33 -13.35
C THR A 26 8.83 -9.80 -14.24
N VAL A 27 8.12 -8.78 -13.75
CA VAL A 27 7.08 -8.07 -14.50
C VAL A 27 7.62 -6.71 -14.93
N ILE A 28 7.56 -6.42 -16.23
CA ILE A 28 7.98 -5.14 -16.79
C ILE A 28 6.81 -4.43 -17.48
N THR A 29 6.91 -3.11 -17.62
CA THR A 29 6.01 -2.32 -18.49
C THR A 29 6.30 -2.65 -19.96
N THR A 30 5.25 -2.81 -20.77
CA THR A 30 5.44 -3.14 -22.19
C THR A 30 6.03 -2.00 -23.02
N ASP A 31 6.08 -0.78 -22.48
CA ASP A 31 6.67 0.40 -23.13
C ASP A 31 8.09 0.74 -22.61
N GLY A 32 8.63 -0.06 -21.69
CA GLY A 32 9.96 0.12 -21.12
C GLY A 32 10.13 1.37 -20.24
N THR A 33 9.04 2.08 -19.92
CA THR A 33 9.10 3.25 -19.04
C THR A 33 9.21 2.86 -17.57
N TRP A 34 9.70 3.79 -16.74
CA TRP A 34 9.83 3.59 -15.30
C TRP A 34 8.49 3.28 -14.62
N SER A 35 8.55 2.41 -13.63
CA SER A 35 7.45 2.15 -12.70
C SER A 35 7.95 2.26 -11.27
N SER A 36 7.07 2.62 -10.35
CA SER A 36 7.36 2.70 -8.93
C SER A 36 6.28 2.00 -8.12
N HIS A 37 6.70 1.38 -7.02
CA HIS A 37 5.85 0.59 -6.13
C HIS A 37 6.03 1.07 -4.69
N TRP A 38 4.92 1.16 -3.97
CA TRP A 38 4.90 1.35 -2.52
C TRP A 38 3.80 0.51 -1.90
N GLU A 39 4.00 0.09 -0.67
CA GLU A 39 3.07 -0.82 0.01
C GLU A 39 2.91 -0.45 1.49
N HIS A 40 1.68 -0.63 1.98
CA HIS A 40 1.40 -0.78 3.40
C HIS A 40 0.43 -1.94 3.67
N SER A 41 0.70 -2.71 4.72
CA SER A 41 -0.29 -3.60 5.34
C SER A 41 -1.19 -2.82 6.29
N ILE A 42 -2.51 -3.02 6.18
CA ILE A 42 -3.52 -2.28 6.93
C ILE A 42 -4.48 -3.24 7.60
N ALA A 43 -4.67 -3.07 8.91
CA ALA A 43 -5.72 -3.76 9.66
C ALA A 43 -6.98 -2.87 9.76
N LEU A 44 -8.14 -3.43 9.42
CA LEU A 44 -9.43 -2.77 9.64
C LEU A 44 -9.98 -3.17 11.01
N THR A 45 -10.07 -2.19 11.92
CA THR A 45 -10.58 -2.35 13.28
C THR A 45 -11.92 -1.63 13.45
N GLU A 46 -12.58 -1.82 14.59
CA GLU A 46 -13.80 -1.09 14.95
C GLU A 46 -13.56 0.40 15.22
N GLN A 47 -12.33 0.77 15.61
CA GLN A 47 -11.96 2.13 15.99
C GLN A 47 -11.36 2.95 14.83
N GLY A 48 -11.18 2.32 13.66
CA GLY A 48 -10.56 2.92 12.48
C GLY A 48 -9.53 1.99 11.82
N PRO A 49 -8.92 2.44 10.72
CA PRO A 49 -7.80 1.72 10.11
C PRO A 49 -6.52 1.86 10.97
N LEU A 50 -5.67 0.85 10.90
CA LEU A 50 -4.33 0.84 11.49
C LEU A 50 -3.32 0.51 10.38
N VAL A 51 -2.41 1.43 10.07
CA VAL A 51 -1.36 1.21 9.06
C VAL A 51 -0.17 0.54 9.73
N LEU A 52 -0.16 -0.80 9.75
CA LEU A 52 0.74 -1.64 10.56
C LEU A 52 2.23 -1.44 10.29
N THR A 53 2.56 -0.90 9.12
CA THR A 53 3.94 -0.74 8.63
C THR A 53 4.37 0.73 8.58
N ALA A 54 3.53 1.66 9.06
CA ALA A 54 3.89 3.06 9.24
C ALA A 54 4.42 3.31 10.67
N PRO A 55 5.44 4.18 10.87
CA PRO A 55 6.03 4.42 12.18
C PRO A 55 5.06 4.90 13.28
N ASP A 56 3.99 5.60 12.91
CA ASP A 56 2.97 6.13 13.82
C ASP A 56 1.60 5.47 13.61
N CYS A 57 1.59 4.26 13.05
CA CYS A 57 0.39 3.54 12.62
C CYS A 57 -0.49 4.31 11.61
N GLY A 58 0.08 5.30 10.91
CA GLY A 58 -0.60 6.12 9.91
C GLY A 58 -1.36 7.31 10.50
N LYS A 59 -1.23 7.58 11.81
CA LYS A 59 -2.01 8.58 12.54
C LYS A 59 -1.90 9.98 11.94
N ALA A 60 -0.68 10.48 11.71
CA ALA A 60 -0.47 11.83 11.18
C ALA A 60 -1.05 11.97 9.78
N LYS A 61 -0.76 11.01 8.89
CA LYS A 61 -1.17 11.08 7.49
C LYS A 61 -2.68 10.91 7.31
N LEU A 62 -3.30 9.99 8.05
CA LEU A 62 -4.76 9.78 8.00
C LEU A 62 -5.53 10.99 8.54
N ALA A 63 -4.98 11.68 9.55
CA ALA A 63 -5.59 12.90 10.09
C ALA A 63 -5.68 14.04 9.07
N GLU A 64 -4.72 14.15 8.14
CA GLU A 64 -4.79 15.12 7.01
C GLU A 64 -6.04 14.91 6.14
N TYR A 65 -6.57 13.69 6.09
CA TYR A 65 -7.78 13.32 5.34
C TYR A 65 -9.04 13.29 6.22
N GLY A 66 -8.96 13.72 7.49
CA GLY A 66 -10.07 13.65 8.44
C GLY A 66 -10.39 12.23 8.93
N ILE A 67 -9.47 11.29 8.75
CA ILE A 67 -9.64 9.89 9.16
C ILE A 67 -8.95 9.68 10.51
N THR A 68 -9.69 9.10 11.46
CA THR A 68 -9.12 8.70 12.76
C THR A 68 -8.51 7.31 12.66
N ALA A 69 -7.20 7.22 12.88
CA ALA A 69 -6.51 5.94 13.01
C ALA A 69 -6.88 5.28 14.35
N ALA A 70 -6.93 3.95 14.35
CA ALA A 70 -7.07 3.19 15.59
C ALA A 70 -5.84 3.44 16.52
N PRO A 71 -6.00 3.32 17.85
CA PRO A 71 -4.87 3.37 18.77
C PRO A 71 -3.81 2.32 18.42
N ASP A 72 -2.54 2.68 18.57
CA ASP A 72 -1.45 1.71 18.48
C ASP A 72 -1.60 0.69 19.63
N PRO A 73 -1.77 -0.62 19.34
CA PRO A 73 -1.94 -1.62 20.38
C PRO A 73 -0.66 -1.89 21.20
N LEU A 74 0.49 -1.35 20.79
CA LEU A 74 1.78 -1.52 21.46
C LEU A 74 2.24 -0.28 22.24
N ALA A 75 1.49 0.83 22.16
CA ALA A 75 1.81 2.09 22.84
C ALA A 75 1.50 2.08 24.35
#